data_AF-A0A397CI93-F1
#
_entry.id   AF-A0A397CI93-F1
#
_cell.length_a   1.000
_cell.length_b   1.000
_cell.length_c   1.000
_cell.angle_alpha   90.00
_cell.angle_beta   90.00
_cell.angle_gamma   90.00
#
_symmetry.space_group_name_H-M   'P 1'
#
loop_
_entity.id
_entity.type
_entity.pdbx_description
1 polymer ?
#
loop_
_entity_poly.entity_id
_entity_poly.type
_entity_poly.pdbx_seq_one_letter_code
_entity_poly.pdbx_strand_id
1 'polypeptide(L)'
;MSSINDPHGRVGYVFEELFMWHAPWPGLSEHTQPFAPWESPETKRRFHGLLAATGLLDKLQIVRARRATQAELELNHGRAYIESIQEKSLLPNGGDAGDWAQFSQGAYE
;
A
#
# COMPACT_ATOMS: atom_id res chain seq x y z
N MET A 1 -3.15 1.76 40.16
CA MET A 1 -4.25 0.86 39.77
C MET A 1 -3.71 -0.03 38.67
N SER A 2 -3.36 -1.27 39.02
CA SER A 2 -2.68 -2.22 38.14
C SER A 2 -3.69 -3.18 37.52
N SER A 3 -3.42 -3.51 36.26
CA SER A 3 -3.84 -4.71 35.51
C SER A 3 -5.29 -4.77 35.01
N ILE A 4 -5.45 -4.46 33.71
CA ILE A 4 -6.25 -5.33 32.84
C ILE A 4 -5.24 -6.21 32.11
N ASN A 5 -5.01 -7.41 32.65
CA ASN A 5 -4.52 -8.53 31.89
C ASN A 5 -5.60 -8.87 30.85
N ASP A 6 -5.42 -8.41 29.61
CA ASP A 6 -6.11 -9.01 28.48
C ASP A 6 -5.43 -10.38 28.22
N PRO A 7 -6.14 -11.51 28.37
CA PRO A 7 -5.59 -12.84 28.06
C PRO A 7 -5.29 -13.02 26.56
N HIS A 8 -5.70 -12.07 25.71
CA HIS A 8 -5.36 -12.04 24.29
C HIS A 8 -4.15 -11.12 24.07
N GLY A 9 -3.11 -11.64 23.40
CA GLY A 9 -1.93 -10.86 23.08
C GLY A 9 -2.28 -9.56 22.34
N ARG A 10 -1.50 -8.50 22.56
CA ARG A 10 -1.71 -7.22 21.86
C ARG A 10 -1.65 -7.45 20.34
N VAL A 11 -2.72 -7.07 19.64
CA VAL A 11 -2.80 -7.17 18.19
C VAL A 11 -2.29 -5.87 17.57
N GLY A 12 -1.21 -5.96 16.80
CA GLY A 12 -0.68 -4.84 16.04
C GLY A 12 -1.51 -4.56 14.78
N TYR A 13 -1.68 -3.29 14.45
CA TYR A 13 -2.35 -2.85 13.23
C TYR A 13 -1.53 -1.76 12.53
N VAL A 14 -1.19 -1.97 11.26
CA VAL A 14 -0.40 -1.04 10.46
C VAL A 14 -1.32 -0.40 9.43
N PHE A 15 -1.39 0.92 9.47
CA PHE A 15 -2.09 1.71 8.47
C PHE A 15 -1.43 3.08 8.35
N GLU A 16 -1.20 3.48 7.11
CA GLU A 16 -0.81 4.84 6.73
C GLU A 16 -1.78 5.32 5.66
N GLU A 17 -2.23 6.57 5.76
CA GLU A 17 -3.12 7.14 4.73
C GLU A 17 -2.45 7.12 3.34
N LEU A 18 -1.11 7.24 3.29
CA LEU A 18 -0.32 7.12 2.06
C LEU A 18 -0.51 5.78 1.32
N PHE A 19 -0.81 4.68 2.03
CA PHE A 19 -1.08 3.39 1.37
C PHE A 19 -2.29 3.46 0.45
N MET A 20 -3.20 4.40 0.70
CA MET A 20 -4.43 4.59 -0.05
C MET A 20 -4.30 5.64 -1.17
N TRP A 21 -3.09 6.19 -1.38
CA TRP A 21 -2.81 7.24 -2.36
C TRP A 21 -2.09 6.71 -3.60
N HIS A 22 -1.62 5.46 -3.55
CA HIS A 22 -1.17 4.75 -4.74
C HIS A 22 -2.32 4.65 -5.76
N ALA A 23 -1.98 4.90 -7.02
CA ALA A 23 -2.88 4.70 -8.14
C ALA A 23 -2.15 3.94 -9.26
N PRO A 24 -2.78 2.96 -9.90
CA PRO A 24 -2.26 2.43 -11.14
C PRO A 24 -2.39 3.50 -12.23
N TRP A 25 -1.42 3.54 -13.14
CA TRP A 25 -1.58 4.35 -14.34
C TRP A 25 -2.76 3.77 -15.16
N PRO A 26 -3.73 4.59 -15.60
CA PRO A 26 -4.85 4.08 -16.38
C PRO A 26 -4.33 3.67 -17.76
N GLY A 27 -4.04 2.38 -17.93
CA GLY A 27 -3.81 1.74 -19.22
C GLY A 27 -5.08 1.78 -20.06
N LEU A 28 -5.40 2.94 -20.64
CA LEU A 28 -6.55 3.11 -21.52
C LEU A 28 -6.17 2.66 -22.92
N SER A 29 -6.83 1.61 -23.42
CA SER A 29 -6.82 1.27 -24.85
C SER A 29 -7.94 2.03 -25.58
N GLU A 30 -7.83 2.19 -26.89
CA GLU A 30 -8.76 2.97 -27.74
C GLU A 30 -10.24 2.56 -27.58
N HIS A 31 -10.51 1.31 -27.21
CA HIS A 31 -11.87 0.77 -27.09
C HIS A 31 -12.19 0.30 -25.65
N THR A 32 -11.39 0.71 -24.66
CA THR A 32 -11.67 0.41 -23.25
C THR A 32 -12.41 1.58 -22.62
N GLN A 33 -13.66 1.36 -22.22
CA GLN A 33 -14.40 2.33 -21.41
C GLN A 33 -13.66 2.52 -20.06
N PRO A 34 -13.33 3.76 -19.66
CA PRO A 34 -12.73 4.01 -18.37
C PRO A 34 -13.60 3.49 -17.23
N PHE A 35 -12.98 2.81 -16.26
CA PHE A 35 -13.61 2.34 -15.04
C PHE A 35 -12.64 2.46 -13.87
N ALA A 36 -13.16 2.40 -12.64
CA ALA A 36 -12.31 2.39 -11.46
C ALA A 36 -11.36 1.16 -11.49
N PRO A 37 -10.06 1.32 -11.20
CA PRO A 37 -9.15 0.20 -11.15
C PRO A 37 -9.63 -0.87 -10.16
N TRP A 38 -9.47 -2.14 -10.52
CA TRP A 38 -9.86 -3.26 -9.66
C TRP A 38 -9.08 -3.27 -8.33
N GLU A 39 -7.89 -2.69 -8.31
CA GLU A 39 -7.04 -2.51 -7.12
C GLU A 39 -7.31 -1.22 -6.33
N SER A 40 -8.42 -0.52 -6.63
CA SER A 40 -8.81 0.75 -6.02
C SER A 40 -8.54 0.82 -4.50
N PRO A 41 -8.02 1.97 -4.00
CA PRO A 41 -7.77 2.14 -2.57
C PRO A 41 -9.04 2.10 -1.73
N GLU A 42 -10.23 2.34 -2.32
CA GLU A 42 -11.50 2.39 -1.61
C GLU A 42 -11.82 1.10 -0.86
N THR A 43 -11.50 -0.06 -1.40
CA THR A 43 -11.72 -1.34 -0.72
C THR A 43 -10.98 -1.40 0.62
N LYS A 44 -9.73 -0.94 0.64
CA LYS A 44 -8.86 -0.94 1.82
C LYS A 44 -9.22 0.19 2.79
N ARG A 45 -9.57 1.37 2.26
CA ARG A 45 -10.05 2.53 3.04
C ARG A 45 -11.35 2.21 3.78
N ARG A 46 -12.30 1.53 3.12
CA ARG A 46 -13.55 1.08 3.75
C ARG A 46 -13.31 0.03 4.83
N PHE A 47 -12.33 -0.85 4.65
CA PHE A 47 -11.93 -1.79 5.71
C PHE A 47 -11.39 -1.05 6.94
N HIS A 48 -10.46 -0.10 6.76
CA HIS A 48 -9.98 0.76 7.86
C HIS A 48 -11.13 1.53 8.53
N GLY A 49 -12.01 2.14 7.74
CA GLY A 49 -13.18 2.86 8.22
C GLY A 49 -14.16 1.97 9.00
N LEU A 50 -14.32 0.70 8.64
CA LEU A 50 -15.14 -0.26 9.39
C LEU A 50 -14.55 -0.53 10.79
N LEU A 51 -13.22 -0.67 10.89
CA LEU A 51 -12.55 -0.83 12.19
C LEU A 51 -12.79 0.38 13.08
N ALA A 52 -12.70 1.58 12.52
CA ALA A 52 -12.97 2.83 13.24
C ALA A 52 -14.44 2.95 13.66
N ALA A 53 -15.38 2.75 12.73
CA ALA A 53 -16.81 2.91 12.98
C ALA A 53 -17.38 1.92 14.00
N THR A 54 -16.74 0.76 14.17
CA THR A 54 -17.15 -0.28 15.13
C THR A 54 -16.46 -0.15 16.49
N GLY A 55 -15.51 0.77 16.64
CA GLY A 55 -14.67 0.88 17.84
C GLY A 55 -13.66 -0.27 18.01
N LEU A 56 -13.47 -1.11 16.97
CA LEU A 56 -12.46 -2.16 16.99
C LEU A 56 -11.05 -1.57 16.86
N LEU A 57 -10.90 -0.46 16.13
CA LEU A 57 -9.62 0.23 15.98
C LEU A 57 -9.02 0.65 17.33
N ASP A 58 -9.85 1.07 18.29
CA ASP A 58 -9.43 1.49 19.64
C ASP A 58 -8.85 0.36 20.49
N LYS A 59 -9.09 -0.90 20.09
CA LYS A 59 -8.56 -2.10 20.76
C LYS A 59 -7.23 -2.57 20.16
N LEU A 60 -6.80 -1.98 19.05
CA LEU A 60 -5.58 -2.36 18.33
C LEU A 60 -4.41 -1.47 18.72
N GLN A 61 -3.21 -2.05 18.74
CA GLN A 61 -1.99 -1.28 18.89
C GLN A 61 -1.55 -0.78 17.52
N ILE A 62 -1.69 0.53 17.27
CA ILE A 62 -1.22 1.14 16.03
C ILE A 62 0.31 1.05 15.95
N VAL A 63 0.79 0.47 14.86
CA VAL A 63 2.21 0.36 14.53
C VAL A 63 2.45 1.24 13.30
N ARG A 64 3.33 2.23 13.45
CA ARG A 64 3.68 3.16 12.36
C ARG A 64 4.56 2.45 11.34
N ALA A 65 4.26 2.65 10.06
CA ALA A 65 5.11 2.12 9.02
C ALA A 65 6.38 2.95 8.88
N ARG A 66 7.43 2.31 8.35
CA ARG A 66 8.64 2.98 7.88
C ARG A 66 8.91 2.53 6.45
N ARG A 67 9.68 3.31 5.71
CA ARG A 67 10.24 2.87 4.44
C ARG A 67 11.08 1.61 4.63
N ALA A 68 10.93 0.67 3.70
CA ALA A 68 11.86 -0.44 3.57
C ALA A 68 13.20 0.12 3.07
N THR A 69 14.30 -0.37 3.64
CA THR A 69 15.63 -0.02 3.17
C THR A 69 15.97 -0.80 1.92
N GLN A 70 16.91 -0.29 1.11
CA GLN A 70 17.42 -1.01 -0.06
C GLN A 70 17.90 -2.44 0.30
N ALA A 71 18.62 -2.58 1.42
CA ALA A 71 19.11 -3.88 1.87
C ALA A 71 17.98 -4.87 2.20
N GLU A 72 16.84 -4.39 2.73
CA GLU A 72 15.67 -5.24 3.00
C GLU A 72 14.94 -5.64 1.72
N LEU A 73 14.88 -4.74 0.73
CA LEU A 73 14.32 -5.07 -0.59
C LEU A 73 15.18 -6.11 -1.31
N GLU A 74 16.51 -5.98 -1.22
CA GLU A 74 17.48 -6.89 -1.84
C GLU A 74 17.45 -8.32 -1.26
N LEU A 75 16.77 -8.55 -0.13
CA LEU A 75 16.54 -9.90 0.39
C LEU A 75 15.65 -10.75 -0.53
N ASN A 76 14.77 -10.12 -1.31
CA ASN A 76 13.79 -10.81 -2.16
C ASN A 76 13.82 -10.37 -3.63
N HIS A 77 14.48 -9.26 -3.95
CA HIS A 77 14.51 -8.68 -5.28
C HIS A 77 15.95 -8.41 -5.75
N GLY A 78 16.23 -8.64 -7.04
CA GLY A 78 17.53 -8.25 -7.62
C GLY A 78 17.67 -6.73 -7.69
N ARG A 79 18.87 -6.20 -7.45
CA ARG A 79 19.14 -4.75 -7.49
C ARG A 79 18.67 -4.09 -8.80
N ALA A 80 18.95 -4.70 -9.94
CA ALA A 80 18.52 -4.17 -11.25
C ALA A 80 16.99 -4.04 -11.37
N TYR A 81 16.22 -4.93 -10.73
CA TYR A 81 14.77 -4.81 -10.72
C TYR A 81 14.33 -3.62 -9.86
N ILE A 82 14.89 -3.48 -8.65
CA ILE A 82 14.58 -2.36 -7.74
C ILE A 82 14.88 -1.01 -8.42
N GLU A 83 16.06 -0.89 -9.04
CA GLU A 83 16.47 0.31 -9.80
C GLU A 83 15.49 0.60 -10.93
N SER A 84 15.06 -0.43 -11.68
CA SER A 84 14.07 -0.24 -12.75
C SER A 84 12.72 0.28 -12.25
N ILE A 85 12.28 -0.10 -11.04
CA ILE A 85 11.05 0.42 -10.45
C ILE A 85 11.24 1.88 -10.00
N GLN A 86 12.38 2.22 -9.40
CA GLN A 86 12.72 3.60 -9.04
C GLN A 86 12.70 4.50 -10.28
N GLU A 87 13.38 4.10 -11.36
CA GLU A 87 13.46 4.85 -12.61
C GLU A 87 12.08 5.07 -13.24
N LYS A 88 11.28 4.00 -13.37
CA LYS A 88 9.91 4.10 -13.90
C LYS A 88 9.02 4.97 -13.02
N SER A 89 9.20 4.90 -11.70
CA SER A 89 8.43 5.71 -10.74
C SER A 89 8.71 7.21 -10.87
N LEU A 90 9.80 7.62 -11.52
CA LEU A 90 10.07 9.03 -11.82
C LEU A 90 9.33 9.54 -13.05
N LEU A 91 8.86 8.65 -13.94
CA LEU A 91 8.18 9.01 -15.18
C LEU A 91 6.79 9.60 -14.88
N PRO A 92 6.33 10.62 -15.65
CA PRO A 92 5.01 11.23 -15.45
C PRO A 92 3.84 10.24 -15.51
N ASN A 93 4.00 9.18 -16.31
CA ASN A 93 3.03 8.10 -16.46
C ASN A 93 3.37 6.86 -15.62
N GLY A 94 4.37 6.93 -14.75
CA GLY A 94 4.89 5.78 -14.02
C GLY A 94 5.34 4.65 -14.94
N GLY A 95 4.97 3.41 -14.64
CA GLY A 95 5.35 2.27 -15.45
C GLY A 95 4.63 0.97 -15.10
N ASP A 96 5.15 -0.13 -15.65
CA ASP A 96 4.69 -1.49 -15.38
C ASP A 96 5.82 -2.27 -14.68
N ALA A 97 5.50 -2.86 -13.52
CA ALA A 97 6.42 -3.67 -12.73
C ALA A 97 6.52 -5.12 -13.24
N GLY A 98 5.72 -5.50 -14.24
CA GLY A 98 5.59 -6.84 -14.79
C GLY A 98 4.16 -7.36 -14.67
N ASP A 99 3.73 -8.17 -15.63
CA ASP A 99 2.40 -8.82 -15.65
C ASP A 99 1.23 -7.87 -15.37
N TRP A 100 1.24 -6.68 -15.99
CA TRP A 100 0.20 -5.65 -15.84
C TRP A 100 0.12 -5.01 -14.44
N ALA A 101 1.20 -5.08 -13.66
CA ALA A 101 1.33 -4.36 -12.39
C ALA A 101 1.68 -2.89 -12.64
N GLN A 102 0.70 -2.13 -13.13
CA GLN A 102 0.83 -0.72 -13.49
C GLN A 102 0.88 0.16 -12.23
N PHE A 103 1.69 1.21 -12.28
CA PHE A 103 1.84 2.16 -11.18
C PHE A 103 2.07 3.58 -11.69
N SER A 104 1.64 4.58 -10.92
CA SER A 104 1.82 6.00 -11.24
C SER A 104 3.20 6.54 -10.85
N GLN A 105 3.47 7.79 -11.23
CA GLN A 105 4.60 8.54 -10.72
C GLN A 105 4.62 8.55 -9.18
N GLY A 106 5.80 8.40 -8.58
CA GLY A 106 6.02 8.39 -7.14
C GLY A 106 5.68 7.08 -6.42
N ALA A 107 5.23 6.04 -7.13
CA ALA A 107 4.79 4.78 -6.53
C ALA A 107 5.90 3.91 -5.88
N TYR A 108 7.18 4.19 -6.14
CA TYR A 108 8.29 3.55 -5.42
C TYR A 108 8.35 4.00 -3.94
N GLU A 109 7.94 5.24 -3.70
CA GLU A 109 7.73 5.79 -2.36
C GLU A 109 6.34 5.38 -1.84
#